data_AF-A0A378QN06-F1
#
_entry.id   AF-A0A378QN06-F1
#
_cell.length_a   1.000
_cell.length_b   1.000
_cell.length_c   1.000
_cell.angle_alpha   90.00
_cell.angle_beta   90.00
_cell.angle_gamma   90.00
#
_symmetry.space_group_name_H-M   'P 1'
#
loop_
_entity.id
_entity.type
_entity.pdbx_description
1 polymer ?
#
loop_
_entity_poly.entity_id
_entity_poly.type
_entity_poly.pdbx_seq_one_letter_code
_entity_poly.pdbx_strand_id
1 'polypeptide(L)'
;MADFSHLLPTQFLLYGDDGYDSHVVRFLLEEKGVNHQFAYLPDERPEYLAELNPYNTLPVLVGRDLALYELMVIFEYLEERHGANKLLPPTPKERAKVRQLAWRLRQD
;
A
#
# COMPACT_ATOMS: atom_id res chain seq x y z
N MET A 1 0.26 -12.26 -17.09
CA MET A 1 0.92 -11.06 -16.54
C MET A 1 0.04 -9.88 -16.86
N ALA A 2 -0.67 -9.36 -15.87
CA ALA A 2 -1.55 -8.21 -16.02
C ALA A 2 -0.77 -6.99 -16.58
N ASP A 3 -1.34 -6.35 -17.61
CA ASP A 3 -0.74 -5.21 -18.31
C ASP A 3 -1.21 -3.87 -17.70
N PHE A 4 -0.29 -3.16 -17.06
CA PHE A 4 -0.51 -1.83 -16.47
C PHE A 4 0.16 -0.70 -17.23
N SER A 5 0.53 -0.93 -18.50
CA SER A 5 1.18 0.09 -19.36
C SER A 5 0.31 1.33 -19.60
N HIS A 6 -1.00 1.21 -19.43
CA HIS A 6 -1.96 2.31 -19.53
C HIS A 6 -1.92 3.27 -18.32
N LEU A 7 -1.35 2.85 -17.18
CA LEU A 7 -1.21 3.71 -16.01
C LEU A 7 -0.13 4.77 -16.27
N LEU A 8 -0.43 6.00 -15.88
CA LEU A 8 0.58 7.06 -15.86
C LEU A 8 1.68 6.69 -14.85
N PRO A 9 2.94 7.14 -15.05
CA PRO A 9 4.03 6.80 -14.12
C PRO A 9 3.78 7.18 -12.66
N THR A 10 2.93 8.18 -12.41
CA THR A 10 2.55 8.69 -11.08
C THR A 10 1.21 8.18 -10.58
N GLN A 11 0.50 7.37 -11.36
CA GLN A 11 -0.80 6.81 -11.00
C GLN A 11 -0.62 5.40 -10.44
N PHE A 12 -1.43 5.08 -9.42
CA PHE A 12 -1.48 3.75 -8.84
C PHE A 12 -2.88 3.14 -8.91
N LEU A 13 -2.96 1.83 -8.82
CA LEU A 13 -4.17 1.05 -8.57
C LEU A 13 -4.00 0.29 -7.26
N LEU A 14 -4.90 0.51 -6.32
CA LEU A 14 -4.96 -0.24 -5.07
C LEU A 14 -6.05 -1.30 -5.18
N TYR A 15 -5.67 -2.57 -5.15
CA TYR A 15 -6.58 -3.64 -4.82
C TYR A 15 -6.69 -3.75 -3.30
N GLY A 16 -7.92 -3.73 -2.77
CA GLY A 16 -8.15 -3.80 -1.34
C GLY A 16 -9.60 -4.13 -0.98
N ASP A 17 -9.84 -4.27 0.30
CA ASP A 17 -11.14 -4.61 0.92
C ASP A 17 -11.44 -3.66 2.09
N ASP A 18 -12.43 -4.00 2.92
CA ASP A 18 -12.75 -3.23 4.14
C ASP A 18 -11.86 -3.57 5.34
N GLY A 19 -10.83 -4.39 5.13
CA GLY A 19 -9.87 -4.77 6.16
C GLY A 19 -9.00 -3.61 6.62
N TYR A 20 -8.44 -3.77 7.83
CA TYR A 20 -7.58 -2.76 8.47
C TYR A 20 -6.41 -2.32 7.56
N ASP A 21 -5.65 -3.27 7.01
CA ASP A 21 -4.47 -2.95 6.20
C ASP A 21 -4.85 -2.17 4.92
N SER A 22 -5.92 -2.60 4.24
CA SER A 22 -6.48 -1.92 3.06
C SER A 22 -6.90 -0.48 3.38
N HIS A 23 -7.53 -0.28 4.54
CA HIS A 23 -7.95 1.04 4.98
C HIS A 23 -6.77 1.96 5.30
N VAL A 24 -5.72 1.44 5.95
CA VAL A 24 -4.49 2.21 6.22
C VAL A 24 -3.82 2.64 4.92
N VAL A 25 -3.74 1.78 3.89
CA VAL A 25 -3.16 2.17 2.59
C VAL A 25 -4.02 3.24 1.90
N ARG A 26 -5.35 3.13 1.93
CA ARG A 26 -6.23 4.19 1.40
C ARG A 26 -5.95 5.53 2.08
N PHE A 27 -5.93 5.55 3.41
CA PHE A 27 -5.61 6.75 4.18
C PHE A 27 -4.23 7.32 3.82
N LEU A 28 -3.21 6.47 3.73
CA LEU A 28 -1.87 6.87 3.35
C LEU A 28 -1.81 7.52 1.96
N LEU A 29 -2.48 6.94 0.96
CA LEU A 29 -2.50 7.48 -0.40
C LEU A 29 -3.13 8.88 -0.44
N GLU A 30 -4.21 9.09 0.32
CA GLU A 30 -4.87 10.40 0.47
C GLU A 30 -3.97 11.43 1.16
N GLU A 31 -3.36 11.08 2.30
CA GLU A 31 -2.42 11.97 3.02
C GLU A 31 -1.22 12.38 2.16
N LYS A 32 -0.78 11.49 1.27
CA LYS A 32 0.31 11.75 0.32
C LYS A 32 -0.14 12.51 -0.93
N GLY A 33 -1.45 12.71 -1.15
CA GLY A 33 -1.99 13.31 -2.36
C GLY A 33 -1.66 12.51 -3.62
N VAL A 34 -1.57 11.19 -3.51
CA VAL A 34 -1.19 10.30 -4.61
C VAL A 34 -2.41 9.99 -5.47
N ASN A 35 -2.32 10.28 -6.76
CA ASN A 35 -3.36 9.90 -7.71
C ASN A 35 -3.46 8.37 -7.78
N HIS A 36 -4.60 7.82 -7.36
CA HIS A 36 -4.82 6.40 -7.35
C HIS A 36 -6.27 6.04 -7.70
N GLN A 37 -6.45 4.81 -8.17
CA GLN A 37 -7.76 4.17 -8.28
C GLN A 37 -7.87 3.10 -7.19
N PHE A 38 -9.09 2.87 -6.69
CA PHE A 38 -9.37 1.81 -5.74
C PHE A 38 -10.25 0.74 -6.38
N ALA A 39 -9.73 -0.48 -6.47
CA ALA A 39 -10.46 -1.67 -6.90
C ALA A 39 -10.81 -2.51 -5.67
N TYR A 40 -12.08 -2.45 -5.28
CA TYR A 40 -12.60 -3.28 -4.21
C TYR A 40 -12.65 -4.75 -4.64
N LEU A 41 -12.12 -5.65 -3.80
CA LEU A 41 -12.22 -7.09 -4.01
C LEU A 41 -12.95 -7.75 -2.83
N PRO A 42 -13.95 -8.61 -3.11
CA PRO A 42 -14.66 -9.37 -2.07
C PRO A 42 -13.76 -10.49 -1.51
N ASP A 43 -14.27 -11.25 -0.52
CA ASP A 43 -13.52 -12.34 0.13
C ASP A 43 -12.99 -13.39 -0.86
N GLU A 44 -13.78 -13.72 -1.88
CA GLU A 44 -13.34 -14.58 -2.98
C GLU A 44 -12.42 -13.79 -3.93
N ARG A 45 -11.12 -14.09 -3.83
CA ARG A 45 -10.09 -13.36 -4.59
C ARG A 45 -9.97 -13.93 -6.01
N PRO A 46 -9.91 -13.08 -7.03
CA PRO A 46 -9.78 -13.52 -8.42
C PRO A 46 -8.39 -14.09 -8.69
N GLU A 47 -8.29 -15.07 -9.60
CA GLU A 47 -7.03 -15.77 -9.92
C GLU A 47 -5.90 -14.82 -10.36
N TYR A 48 -6.22 -13.74 -11.07
CA TYR A 48 -5.22 -12.78 -11.52
C TYR A 48 -4.52 -12.06 -10.36
N LEU A 49 -5.11 -12.02 -9.16
CA LEU A 49 -4.47 -11.42 -7.99
C LEU A 49 -3.19 -12.18 -7.61
N ALA A 50 -3.18 -13.51 -7.81
CA ALA A 50 -2.02 -14.35 -7.57
C ALA A 50 -0.84 -14.04 -8.51
N GLU A 51 -1.09 -13.45 -9.68
CA GLU A 51 -0.02 -12.97 -10.57
C GLU A 51 0.70 -11.74 -10.00
N LEU A 52 0.03 -10.97 -9.14
CA LEU A 52 0.54 -9.74 -8.52
C LEU A 52 1.10 -10.01 -7.12
N ASN A 53 0.43 -10.90 -6.38
CA ASN A 53 0.75 -11.28 -5.02
C ASN A 53 0.54 -12.80 -4.87
N PRO A 54 1.62 -13.61 -4.86
CA PRO A 54 1.53 -15.06 -4.72
C PRO A 54 0.81 -15.54 -3.45
N TYR A 55 0.69 -14.68 -2.44
CA TYR A 55 0.02 -14.99 -1.18
C TYR A 55 -1.49 -14.75 -1.21
N ASN A 56 -2.01 -14.18 -2.30
CA ASN A 56 -3.43 -13.89 -2.51
C ASN A 56 -4.05 -13.05 -1.38
N THR A 57 -3.23 -12.16 -0.79
CA THR A 57 -3.63 -11.24 0.29
C THR A 57 -3.85 -9.83 -0.23
N LEU A 58 -4.56 -9.04 0.56
CA LEU A 58 -4.74 -7.60 0.34
C LEU A 58 -4.14 -6.82 1.50
N PRO A 59 -3.75 -5.55 1.30
CA PRO A 59 -3.81 -4.79 0.04
C PRO A 59 -2.69 -5.14 -0.95
N VAL A 60 -2.92 -4.86 -2.23
CA VAL A 60 -1.90 -4.87 -3.30
C VAL A 60 -1.90 -3.53 -4.02
N LEU A 61 -0.78 -2.82 -3.96
CA LEU A 61 -0.56 -1.54 -4.65
C LEU A 61 0.19 -1.78 -5.95
N VAL A 62 -0.42 -1.39 -7.07
CA VAL A 62 0.13 -1.57 -8.41
C VAL A 62 0.44 -0.21 -9.04
N GLY A 63 1.63 -0.08 -9.62
CA GLY A 63 1.99 1.00 -10.54
C GLY A 63 2.38 0.42 -11.90
N ARG A 64 2.87 1.27 -12.81
CA ARG A 64 3.23 0.87 -14.18
C ARG A 64 4.13 -0.36 -14.27
N ASP A 65 5.19 -0.39 -13.47
CA ASP A 65 6.24 -1.44 -13.51
C ASP A 65 6.49 -2.03 -12.11
N LEU A 66 5.47 -2.01 -11.23
CA LEU A 66 5.61 -2.36 -9.82
C LEU A 66 4.31 -2.95 -9.26
N ALA A 67 4.42 -4.04 -8.51
CA ALA A 67 3.36 -4.53 -7.64
C ALA A 67 3.94 -4.74 -6.24
N LEU A 68 3.31 -4.12 -5.23
CA LEU A 68 3.70 -4.22 -3.83
C LEU A 68 2.55 -4.79 -3.01
N TYR A 69 2.88 -5.62 -2.04
CA TYR A 69 1.98 -6.19 -1.05
C TYR A 69 2.67 -6.14 0.32
N GLU A 70 1.89 -6.39 1.38
CA GLU A 70 2.24 -6.12 2.78
C GLU A 70 2.26 -4.61 3.12
N LEU A 71 1.55 -4.25 4.20
CA LEU A 71 1.26 -2.87 4.55
C LEU A 71 2.53 -2.04 4.81
N MET A 72 3.52 -2.57 5.55
CA MET A 72 4.75 -1.81 5.84
C MET A 72 5.63 -1.62 4.60
N VAL A 73 5.68 -2.61 3.70
CA VAL A 73 6.39 -2.48 2.41
C VAL A 73 5.78 -1.35 1.57
N ILE A 74 4.45 -1.34 1.44
CA ILE A 74 3.73 -0.26 0.73
C ILE A 74 3.98 1.09 1.41
N PHE A 75 3.92 1.13 2.74
CA PHE A 75 4.10 2.35 3.52
C PHE A 75 5.48 2.97 3.31
N GLU A 76 6.54 2.16 3.42
CA GLU A 76 7.91 2.65 3.25
C GLU A 76 8.17 3.15 1.83
N TYR A 77 7.68 2.44 0.83
CA TYR A 77 7.78 2.88 -0.56
C TYR A 77 7.13 4.26 -0.78
N LEU A 78 5.92 4.48 -0.26
CA LEU A 78 5.21 5.75 -0.40
C LEU A 78 5.87 6.88 0.42
N GLU A 79 6.41 6.59 1.61
CA GLU A 79 7.18 7.55 2.39
C GLU A 79 8.44 8.04 1.66
N GLU A 80 9.17 7.12 1.02
CA GLU A 80 10.41 7.42 0.31
C GLU A 80 10.16 8.10 -1.04
N ARG A 81 9.17 7.64 -1.79
CA ARG A 81 8.81 8.20 -3.10
C ARG A 81 8.13 9.57 -2.99
N HIS A 82 7.31 9.78 -1.95
CA HIS A 82 6.52 11.00 -1.75
C HIS A 82 6.94 11.74 -0.46
N GLY A 83 8.20 12.19 -0.42
CA GLY A 83 8.82 12.78 0.76
C GLY A 83 8.38 14.20 1.14
N ALA A 84 7.47 14.83 0.40
CA ALA A 84 6.97 16.19 0.70
C ALA A 84 6.10 16.22 1.97
N ASN A 85 5.28 15.20 2.18
CA ASN A 85 4.38 15.05 3.32
C ASN A 85 4.86 13.89 4.21
N LYS A 86 5.92 14.07 5.01
CA LYS A 86 6.46 12.97 5.84
C LYS A 86 5.52 12.62 6.98
N LEU A 87 5.07 11.37 7.04
CA LEU A 87 4.30 10.83 8.17
C LEU A 87 5.21 10.27 9.25
N LEU A 88 6.45 9.92 8.90
CA LEU A 88 7.44 9.46 9.85
C LEU A 88 8.27 10.61 10.45
N PRO A 89 8.61 10.53 11.75
CA PRO A 89 9.58 11.41 12.37
C PRO A 89 10.95 11.39 11.67
N PRO A 90 11.76 12.46 11.79
CA PRO A 90 13.02 12.56 11.06
C PRO A 90 14.12 11.64 11.61
N THR A 91 14.06 11.25 12.89
CA THR A 91 15.15 10.49 13.52
C THR A 91 14.91 8.97 13.50
N PRO A 92 15.96 8.14 13.35
CA PRO A 92 15.81 6.68 13.36
C PRO A 92 15.14 6.14 14.63
N LYS A 93 15.47 6.72 15.79
CA LYS A 93 14.92 6.32 17.10
C LYS A 93 13.41 6.54 17.17
N GLU A 94 12.92 7.68 16.70
CA GLU A 94 11.49 7.99 16.70
C GLU A 94 10.74 7.16 15.68
N ARG A 95 11.32 6.96 14.48
CA ARG A 95 10.76 6.04 13.46
C ARG A 95 10.60 4.62 14.01
N ALA A 96 11.58 4.12 14.76
CA ALA A 96 11.49 2.80 15.39
C ALA A 96 10.33 2.72 16.40
N LYS A 97 10.11 3.77 17.20
CA LYS A 97 8.97 3.84 18.13
C LYS A 97 7.62 3.84 17.41
N VAL A 98 7.49 4.61 16.33
CA VAL A 98 6.25 4.64 15.52
C VAL A 98 5.98 3.27 14.91
N ARG A 99 7.00 2.61 14.34
CA ARG A 99 6.87 1.25 13.80
C ARG A 99 6.49 0.24 14.88
N GLN A 100 7.07 0.33 16.07
CA GLN A 100 6.70 -0.54 17.19
C GLN A 100 5.24 -0.33 17.63
N LEU A 101 4.78 0.92 17.69
CA LEU A 101 3.37 1.21 17.99
C LEU A 101 2.44 0.66 16.89
N ALA A 102 2.77 0.87 15.62
CA ALA A 102 2.00 0.34 14.50
C ALA A 102 1.92 -1.20 14.52
N TRP A 103 3.02 -1.87 14.88
CA TRP A 103 3.03 -3.31 15.08
C TRP A 103 2.10 -3.73 16.22
N ARG A 104 2.18 -3.07 17.37
CA ARG A 104 1.31 -3.35 18.53
C ARG A 104 -0.17 -3.18 18.22
N LEU A 105 -0.55 -2.14 17.45
CA LEU A 105 -1.93 -1.92 17.03
C LEU A 105 -2.54 -3.08 16.22
N ARG A 106 -1.71 -3.94 15.60
CA ARG A 106 -2.18 -5.13 14.88
C ARG A 106 -2.22 -6.40 15.74
N GLN A 107 -1.54 -6.40 16.89
CA GLN A 107 -1.33 -7.59 17.72
C GLN A 107 -2.14 -7.55 19.02
N ASP A 108 -2.30 -6.36 19.59
CA ASP A 108 -3.07 -6.07 20.81
C ASP A 108 -4.57 -5.97 20.47
#